data_AF-A0A8M8V852-F1
#
_entry.id   AF-A0A8M8V852-F1
#
_cell.length_a   1.000
_cell.length_b   1.000
_cell.length_c   1.000
_cell.angle_alpha   90.00
_cell.angle_beta   90.00
_cell.angle_gamma   90.00
#
_symmetry.space_group_name_H-M   'P 1'
#
loop_
_entity.id
_entity.type
_entity.pdbx_description
1 polymer ?
#
loop_
_entity_poly.entity_id
_entity_poly.type
_entity_poly.pdbx_seq_one_letter_code
_entity_poly.pdbx_strand_id
1 'polypeptide(L)'
;MRALHIPTPTPTALFPHLLPICHCSLKSKSLSFLQHHSYIIHTRLALKPARIEASSMASTPSTASDDTTKPFSVLFVCLGNICRSPAAEGVFRHLVKQNNLDSKLYIDSAGTINYHEGNQADPRMRAASKRRGIEITSISRPIRPSDFRDFDIILAMDRQNREDILGAFERWRHRETLPADAANKVRLMCSYCKKHSETEVPDPYYGGQQGFEKVLDLLEDACQSLLESIIAEKSLG
;
A
#
# COMPACT_ATOMS: atom_id res chain seq x y z
N MET A 1 64.13 -30.33 -3.89
CA MET A 1 63.05 -30.71 -2.96
C MET A 1 63.39 -30.19 -1.57
N ARG A 2 62.81 -29.05 -1.17
CA ARG A 2 62.85 -28.53 0.21
C ARG A 2 61.43 -28.06 0.51
N ALA A 3 60.72 -28.79 1.36
CA ALA A 3 59.39 -28.46 1.82
C ALA A 3 59.48 -27.38 2.90
N LEU A 4 58.86 -26.23 2.66
CA LEU A 4 58.70 -25.16 3.64
C LEU A 4 57.51 -25.50 4.53
N HIS A 5 57.79 -25.63 5.83
CA HIS A 5 56.86 -25.95 6.90
C HIS A 5 56.15 -24.64 7.33
N ILE A 6 54.84 -24.56 7.14
CA ILE A 6 54.01 -23.42 7.57
C ILE A 6 53.32 -23.82 8.88
N PRO A 7 53.52 -23.09 10.01
CA PRO A 7 52.82 -23.38 11.25
C PRO A 7 51.39 -22.81 11.23
N THR A 8 50.43 -23.62 11.70
CA THR A 8 49.03 -23.24 11.91
C THR A 8 48.85 -22.52 13.25
N PRO A 9 47.94 -21.52 13.35
CA PRO A 9 47.67 -20.85 14.61
C PRO A 9 46.62 -21.59 15.46
N THR A 10 46.90 -21.71 16.76
CA THR A 10 46.00 -22.17 17.82
C THR A 10 44.97 -21.11 18.19
N PRO A 11 43.70 -21.46 18.50
CA PRO A 11 42.74 -20.52 19.07
C PRO A 11 42.76 -20.57 20.60
N THR A 12 43.06 -19.44 21.25
CA THR A 12 42.95 -19.27 22.71
C THR A 12 41.80 -18.31 23.05
N ALA A 13 40.86 -18.86 23.81
CA ALA A 13 39.94 -18.28 24.81
C ALA A 13 39.47 -16.81 24.69
N LEU A 14 38.15 -16.62 24.70
CA LEU A 14 37.49 -15.40 25.16
C LEU A 14 36.36 -15.75 26.15
N PHE A 15 36.50 -15.22 27.36
CA PHE A 15 35.53 -15.23 28.47
C PHE A 15 34.33 -14.32 28.17
N PRO A 16 33.11 -14.63 28.67
CA PRO A 16 31.98 -13.71 28.63
C PRO A 16 31.94 -12.83 29.90
N HIS A 17 31.95 -11.51 29.72
CA HIS A 17 31.63 -10.55 30.80
C HIS A 17 30.12 -10.37 30.91
N LEU A 18 29.59 -10.62 32.12
CA LEU A 18 28.25 -10.28 32.55
C LEU A 18 28.03 -8.76 32.53
N LEU A 19 26.92 -8.33 31.92
CA LEU A 19 26.35 -6.99 32.08
C LEU A 19 25.22 -7.03 33.12
N PRO A 20 25.10 -6.04 34.02
CA PRO A 20 24.05 -6.02 35.03
C PRO A 20 22.74 -5.43 34.49
N ILE A 21 21.65 -6.05 34.93
CA ILE A 21 20.25 -5.73 34.69
C ILE A 21 19.90 -4.39 35.39
N CYS A 22 19.42 -3.42 34.61
CA CYS A 22 18.93 -2.14 35.13
C CYS A 22 17.41 -2.23 35.34
N HIS A 23 16.98 -2.25 36.60
CA HIS A 23 15.57 -2.20 37.01
C HIS A 23 15.01 -0.77 36.84
N CYS A 24 14.13 -0.56 35.86
CA CYS A 24 13.37 0.67 35.72
C CYS A 24 12.02 0.55 36.45
N SER A 25 11.84 1.37 37.49
CA SER A 25 10.65 1.43 38.34
C SER A 25 9.58 2.33 37.71
N LEU A 26 8.46 1.75 37.26
CA LEU A 26 7.27 2.46 36.82
C LEU A 26 6.36 2.73 38.03
N LYS A 27 6.31 3.99 38.49
CA LYS A 27 5.30 4.46 39.44
C LYS A 27 4.01 4.81 38.69
N SER A 28 2.92 4.15 39.07
CA SER A 28 1.57 4.50 38.65
C SER A 28 1.11 5.82 39.29
N LYS A 29 0.35 6.60 38.54
CA LYS A 29 -0.52 7.65 39.08
C LYS A 29 -1.91 7.48 38.48
N SER A 30 -2.79 6.89 39.27
CA SER A 30 -4.24 7.02 39.16
C SER A 30 -4.68 8.38 39.68
N LEU A 31 -5.70 9.01 39.08
CA LEU A 31 -6.66 9.97 39.66
C LEU A 31 -7.45 10.54 38.47
N SER A 32 -8.75 10.80 38.46
CA SER A 32 -9.92 10.43 39.25
C SER A 32 -11.09 11.05 38.50
N PHE A 33 -12.22 10.35 38.49
CA PHE A 33 -13.53 10.79 38.04
C PHE A 33 -13.91 12.19 38.54
N LEU A 34 -14.55 12.99 37.69
CA LEU A 34 -15.52 14.03 38.09
C LEU A 34 -16.59 14.15 37.00
N GLN A 35 -17.74 13.54 37.27
CA GLN A 35 -19.04 13.87 36.65
C GLN A 35 -19.43 15.28 37.10
N HIS A 36 -20.00 16.12 36.23
CA HIS A 36 -20.89 17.21 36.66
C HIS A 36 -22.04 17.42 35.66
N HIS A 37 -23.15 17.84 36.25
CA HIS A 37 -24.54 17.78 35.80
C HIS A 37 -24.93 18.68 34.62
N SER A 38 -26.04 18.23 34.02
CA SER A 38 -26.99 18.91 33.14
C SER A 38 -27.29 20.37 33.49
N TYR A 39 -27.52 21.19 32.46
CA TYR A 39 -28.52 22.26 32.52
C TYR A 39 -29.16 22.47 31.14
N ILE A 40 -30.46 22.22 31.06
CA ILE A 40 -31.35 22.54 29.95
C ILE A 40 -31.87 23.96 30.22
N ILE A 41 -31.68 24.90 29.29
CA ILE A 41 -32.46 26.14 29.27
C ILE A 41 -33.20 26.24 27.94
N HIS A 42 -34.51 26.08 28.05
CA HIS A 42 -35.52 26.48 27.08
C HIS A 42 -35.52 28.01 26.97
N THR A 43 -35.35 28.54 25.76
CA THR A 43 -35.84 29.90 25.47
C THR A 43 -36.67 29.86 24.19
N ARG A 44 -37.98 30.04 24.37
CA ARG A 44 -38.96 30.31 23.31
C ARG A 44 -38.77 31.74 22.81
N LEU A 45 -38.64 31.93 21.52
CA LEU A 45 -38.86 33.24 20.87
C LEU A 45 -39.72 33.07 19.61
N ALA A 46 -40.54 34.09 19.42
CA ALA A 46 -41.84 34.07 18.77
C ALA A 46 -41.80 34.02 17.24
N LEU A 47 -42.82 33.36 16.69
CA LEU A 47 -43.22 33.35 15.28
C LEU A 47 -43.61 34.76 14.79
N LYS A 48 -43.23 35.08 13.55
CA LYS A 48 -43.88 36.09 12.70
C LYS A 48 -44.52 35.37 11.51
N PRO A 49 -45.74 35.75 11.08
CA PRO A 49 -46.38 35.13 9.93
C PRO A 49 -45.94 35.83 8.63
N ALA A 50 -45.55 35.07 7.62
CA ALA A 50 -45.29 35.57 6.28
C ALA A 50 -46.06 34.74 5.25
N ARG A 51 -47.20 35.31 4.87
CA ARG A 51 -47.82 35.37 3.54
C ARG A 51 -47.57 34.21 2.55
N ILE A 52 -48.68 33.53 2.23
CA ILE A 52 -48.85 32.60 1.12
C ILE A 52 -48.70 33.36 -0.21
N GLU A 53 -47.76 32.95 -1.04
CA GLU A 53 -47.86 33.10 -2.50
C GLU A 53 -47.57 31.74 -3.14
N ALA A 54 -48.62 31.14 -3.68
CA ALA A 54 -48.52 29.97 -4.52
C ALA A 54 -48.05 30.40 -5.91
N SER A 55 -46.88 29.93 -6.32
CA SER A 55 -46.50 29.91 -7.74
C SER A 55 -45.99 28.53 -8.08
N SER A 56 -46.74 27.85 -8.93
CA SER A 56 -46.45 26.54 -9.48
C SER A 56 -45.20 26.63 -10.36
N MET A 57 -44.22 25.77 -10.15
CA MET A 57 -43.37 25.22 -11.22
C MET A 57 -42.97 23.80 -10.86
N ALA A 58 -43.13 22.92 -11.83
CA ALA A 58 -43.03 21.47 -11.72
C ALA A 58 -41.73 21.03 -11.03
N SER A 59 -41.87 20.27 -9.95
CA SER A 59 -40.82 19.44 -9.38
C SER A 59 -40.58 18.27 -10.31
N THR A 60 -39.64 18.40 -11.24
CA THR A 60 -38.98 17.25 -11.83
C THR A 60 -38.31 16.50 -10.67
N PRO A 61 -38.53 15.19 -10.48
CA PRO A 61 -37.69 14.43 -9.58
C PRO A 61 -36.28 14.45 -10.19
N SER A 62 -35.39 15.23 -9.57
CA SER A 62 -33.96 15.04 -9.75
C SER A 62 -33.66 13.65 -9.19
N THR A 63 -33.62 12.65 -10.05
CA THR A 63 -32.92 11.40 -9.78
C THR A 63 -31.43 11.72 -9.75
N ALA A 64 -31.01 12.36 -8.67
CA ALA A 64 -29.65 12.25 -8.18
C ALA A 64 -29.52 10.82 -7.67
N SER A 65 -29.23 9.89 -8.58
CA SER A 65 -28.62 8.62 -8.21
C SER A 65 -27.20 8.95 -7.79
N ASP A 66 -27.05 9.30 -6.52
CA ASP A 66 -25.77 9.25 -5.82
C ASP A 66 -25.37 7.77 -5.71
N ASP A 67 -24.93 7.21 -6.83
CA ASP A 67 -24.26 5.92 -6.85
C ASP A 67 -22.83 6.16 -6.42
N THR A 68 -22.62 6.32 -5.11
CA THR A 68 -21.28 6.32 -4.52
C THR A 68 -20.72 4.90 -4.56
N THR A 69 -20.49 4.37 -5.76
CA THR A 69 -19.76 3.12 -5.95
C THR A 69 -18.36 3.34 -5.38
N LYS A 70 -17.99 2.53 -4.38
CA LYS A 70 -16.66 2.55 -3.74
C LYS A 70 -15.57 2.51 -4.82
N PRO A 71 -14.51 3.35 -4.73
CA PRO A 71 -13.39 3.29 -5.65
C PRO A 71 -12.74 1.89 -5.70
N PHE A 72 -12.41 1.43 -6.90
CA PHE A 72 -11.71 0.16 -7.09
C PHE A 72 -10.29 0.26 -6.54
N SER A 73 -9.91 -0.65 -5.66
CA SER A 73 -8.72 -0.52 -4.82
C SER A 73 -7.60 -1.47 -5.26
N VAL A 74 -6.43 -0.93 -5.62
CA VAL A 74 -5.25 -1.65 -6.11
C VAL A 74 -4.07 -1.49 -5.15
N LEU A 75 -3.50 -2.61 -4.68
CA LEU A 75 -2.30 -2.62 -3.85
C LEU A 75 -1.11 -3.27 -4.58
N PHE A 76 0.00 -2.54 -4.69
CA PHE A 76 1.25 -3.07 -5.22
C PHE A 76 2.18 -3.52 -4.10
N VAL A 77 2.73 -4.73 -4.17
CA VAL A 77 3.53 -5.30 -3.07
C VAL A 77 4.87 -5.83 -3.57
N CYS A 78 5.96 -5.35 -2.95
CA CYS A 78 7.29 -5.92 -3.13
C CYS A 78 7.89 -6.31 -1.77
N LEU A 79 9.18 -6.66 -1.72
CA LEU A 79 9.84 -6.98 -0.46
C LEU A 79 9.86 -5.78 0.50
N GLY A 80 10.65 -4.74 0.17
CA GLY A 80 10.93 -3.62 1.09
C GLY A 80 10.08 -2.36 0.92
N ASN A 81 9.19 -2.31 -0.09
CA ASN A 81 8.37 -1.13 -0.42
C ASN A 81 9.13 0.18 -0.56
N ILE A 82 10.34 0.12 -1.15
CA ILE A 82 11.13 1.31 -1.47
C ILE A 82 11.44 1.41 -2.96
N CYS A 83 11.29 0.36 -3.76
CA CYS A 83 11.74 0.38 -5.15
C CYS A 83 10.63 -0.04 -6.13
N ARG A 84 10.37 -1.34 -6.26
CA ARG A 84 9.44 -1.90 -7.26
C ARG A 84 7.98 -1.51 -7.03
N SER A 85 7.42 -1.73 -5.83
CA SER A 85 6.01 -1.39 -5.57
C SER A 85 5.71 0.12 -5.53
N PRO A 86 6.58 1.01 -5.00
CA PRO A 86 6.41 2.45 -5.20
C PRO A 86 6.45 2.89 -6.66
N ALA A 87 7.30 2.27 -7.48
CA ALA A 87 7.34 2.55 -8.91
C ALA A 87 6.03 2.12 -9.60
N ALA A 88 5.51 0.94 -9.27
CA ALA A 88 4.24 0.46 -9.82
C ALA A 88 3.08 1.39 -9.44
N GLU A 89 3.03 1.82 -8.17
CA GLU A 89 2.06 2.81 -7.69
C GLU A 89 2.14 4.13 -8.46
N GLY A 90 3.35 4.66 -8.65
CA GLY A 90 3.59 5.89 -9.41
C GLY A 90 3.16 5.78 -10.87
N VAL A 91 3.58 4.70 -11.55
CA VAL A 91 3.22 4.41 -12.95
C VAL A 91 1.70 4.30 -13.10
N PHE A 92 1.06 3.48 -12.26
CA PHE A 92 -0.38 3.25 -12.37
C PHE A 92 -1.19 4.51 -12.06
N ARG A 93 -0.80 5.29 -11.04
CA ARG A 93 -1.42 6.58 -10.74
C ARG A 93 -1.27 7.58 -11.88
N HIS A 94 -0.11 7.60 -12.56
CA HIS A 94 0.11 8.44 -13.73
C HIS A 94 -0.87 8.10 -14.86
N LEU A 95 -1.03 6.81 -15.17
CA LEU A 95 -1.97 6.34 -16.18
C LEU A 95 -3.43 6.64 -15.82
N VAL A 96 -3.81 6.43 -14.56
CA VAL A 96 -5.17 6.73 -14.05
C VAL A 96 -5.50 8.22 -14.21
N LYS A 97 -4.54 9.10 -13.91
CA LYS A 97 -4.67 10.56 -14.13
C LYS A 97 -4.87 10.92 -15.59
N GLN A 98 -4.07 10.33 -16.48
CA GLN A 98 -4.19 10.57 -17.92
C GLN A 98 -5.55 10.15 -18.48
N ASN A 99 -6.23 9.19 -17.83
CA ASN A 99 -7.56 8.73 -18.20
C ASN A 99 -8.69 9.39 -17.40
N ASN A 100 -8.40 10.37 -16.54
CA ASN A 100 -9.37 11.07 -15.68
C ASN A 100 -10.14 10.14 -14.71
N LEU A 101 -9.50 9.08 -14.23
CA LEU A 101 -10.12 8.05 -13.37
C LEU A 101 -9.73 8.16 -11.88
N ASP A 102 -9.10 9.25 -11.45
CA ASP A 102 -8.61 9.43 -10.07
C ASP A 102 -9.68 9.20 -8.98
N SER A 103 -10.92 9.62 -9.24
CA SER A 103 -12.02 9.44 -8.28
C SER A 103 -12.59 8.01 -8.24
N LYS A 104 -12.23 7.18 -9.23
CA LYS A 104 -12.74 5.82 -9.40
C LYS A 104 -11.78 4.76 -8.86
N LEU A 105 -10.54 5.11 -8.57
CA LEU A 105 -9.54 4.18 -8.06
C LEU A 105 -8.89 4.65 -6.76
N TYR A 106 -8.63 3.70 -5.88
CA TYR A 106 -7.75 3.87 -4.73
C TYR A 106 -6.46 3.07 -4.96
N ILE A 107 -5.30 3.71 -4.84
CA ILE A 107 -4.02 3.16 -5.27
C ILE A 107 -3.00 3.33 -4.16
N ASP A 108 -2.37 2.23 -3.75
CA ASP A 108 -1.36 2.21 -2.68
C ASP A 108 -0.25 1.18 -2.96
N SER A 109 0.83 1.22 -2.17
CA SER A 109 1.87 0.20 -2.17
C SER A 109 2.28 -0.23 -0.76
N ALA A 110 2.80 -1.47 -0.65
CA ALA A 110 3.26 -2.05 0.60
C ALA A 110 4.44 -3.01 0.40
N GLY A 111 5.00 -3.46 1.53
CA GLY A 111 6.17 -4.34 1.63
C GLY A 111 5.85 -5.63 2.38
N THR A 112 6.45 -6.76 2.03
CA THR A 112 6.31 -8.01 2.81
C THR A 112 7.09 -7.97 4.12
N ILE A 113 8.08 -7.07 4.22
CA ILE A 113 8.82 -6.77 5.45
C ILE A 113 8.62 -5.32 5.90
N ASN A 114 8.94 -5.02 7.16
CA ASN A 114 8.84 -3.69 7.76
C ASN A 114 10.18 -2.97 7.93
N TYR A 115 11.28 -3.52 7.39
CA TYR A 115 12.63 -2.98 7.61
C TYR A 115 12.79 -1.52 7.16
N HIS A 116 12.01 -1.08 6.17
CA HIS A 116 12.06 0.29 5.65
C HIS A 116 10.85 1.14 6.02
N GLU A 117 9.97 0.71 6.92
CA GLU A 117 8.74 1.45 7.27
C GLU A 117 9.04 2.92 7.60
N GLY A 118 8.28 3.84 7.00
CA GLY A 118 8.46 5.29 7.13
C GLY A 118 9.48 5.91 6.17
N ASN A 119 10.28 5.12 5.45
CA ASN A 119 11.25 5.65 4.50
C ASN A 119 10.61 6.05 3.17
N GLN A 120 11.21 7.03 2.49
CA GLN A 120 10.87 7.35 1.12
C GLN A 120 11.33 6.24 0.15
N ALA A 121 10.71 6.21 -1.03
CA ALA A 121 11.20 5.39 -2.14
C ALA A 121 12.66 5.69 -2.51
N ASP A 122 13.35 4.66 -3.01
CA ASP A 122 14.75 4.66 -3.41
C ASP A 122 15.03 5.84 -4.36
N PRO A 123 16.04 6.67 -4.06
CA PRO A 123 16.31 7.88 -4.83
C PRO A 123 16.65 7.60 -6.30
N ARG A 124 17.25 6.44 -6.62
CA ARG A 124 17.59 6.05 -8.00
C ARG A 124 16.34 5.69 -8.78
N MET A 125 15.40 4.98 -8.16
CA MET A 125 14.10 4.69 -8.77
C MET A 125 13.30 5.98 -8.99
N ARG A 126 13.22 6.85 -7.98
CA ARG A 126 12.59 8.17 -8.11
C ARG A 126 13.19 9.00 -9.25
N ALA A 127 14.52 9.00 -9.37
CA ALA A 127 15.22 9.69 -10.45
C ALA A 127 14.90 9.09 -11.83
N ALA A 128 14.80 7.76 -11.94
CA ALA A 128 14.43 7.08 -13.18
C ALA A 128 12.99 7.39 -13.59
N SER A 129 12.02 7.24 -12.67
CA SER A 129 10.61 7.55 -12.93
C SER A 129 10.39 9.01 -13.30
N LYS A 130 11.10 9.94 -12.64
CA LYS A 130 10.99 11.38 -12.93
C LYS A 130 11.41 11.71 -14.36
N ARG A 131 12.39 11.00 -14.95
CA ARG A 131 12.77 11.17 -16.36
C ARG A 131 11.64 10.82 -17.32
N ARG A 132 10.69 9.98 -16.88
CA ARG A 132 9.48 9.58 -17.62
C ARG A 132 8.24 10.41 -17.27
N GLY A 133 8.39 11.49 -16.48
CA GLY A 133 7.26 12.30 -16.02
C GLY A 133 6.42 11.66 -14.90
N ILE A 134 6.94 10.60 -14.27
CA ILE A 134 6.24 9.84 -13.23
C ILE A 134 6.80 10.25 -11.86
N GLU A 135 5.91 10.69 -10.98
CA GLU A 135 6.25 11.05 -9.60
C GLU A 135 5.98 9.88 -8.66
N ILE A 136 6.98 9.51 -7.85
CA ILE A 136 6.84 8.53 -6.77
C ILE A 136 6.88 9.27 -5.44
N THR A 137 5.74 9.27 -4.74
CA THR A 137 5.55 9.91 -3.44
C THR A 137 5.33 8.91 -2.30
N SER A 138 5.43 7.61 -2.58
CA SER A 138 5.16 6.54 -1.61
C SER A 138 6.09 6.62 -0.40
N ILE A 139 5.51 6.34 0.76
CA ILE A 139 6.22 6.12 2.02
C ILE A 139 6.09 4.65 2.36
N SER A 140 7.22 4.00 2.61
CA SER A 140 7.28 2.56 2.84
C SER A 140 6.42 2.16 4.03
N ARG A 141 5.61 1.11 3.86
CA ARG A 141 4.86 0.46 4.93
C ARG A 141 4.82 -1.06 4.72
N PRO A 142 4.75 -1.87 5.79
CA PRO A 142 4.47 -3.28 5.64
C PRO A 142 3.01 -3.51 5.22
N ILE A 143 2.77 -4.64 4.57
CA ILE A 143 1.42 -5.17 4.36
C ILE A 143 0.80 -5.51 5.71
N ARG A 144 -0.51 -5.31 5.83
CA ARG A 144 -1.30 -5.47 7.05
C ARG A 144 -2.50 -6.38 6.80
N PRO A 145 -3.09 -6.99 7.84
CA PRO A 145 -4.30 -7.80 7.68
C PRO A 145 -5.46 -7.05 7.03
N SER A 146 -5.59 -5.74 7.31
CA SER A 146 -6.62 -4.89 6.71
C SER A 146 -6.51 -4.79 5.18
N ASP A 147 -5.30 -4.92 4.62
CA ASP A 147 -5.11 -4.84 3.17
C ASP A 147 -5.90 -5.93 2.41
N PHE A 148 -6.10 -7.11 3.02
CA PHE A 148 -6.91 -8.18 2.44
C PHE A 148 -8.42 -7.89 2.42
N ARG A 149 -8.88 -6.99 3.29
CA ARG A 149 -10.26 -6.49 3.33
C ARG A 149 -10.45 -5.31 2.38
N ASP A 150 -9.51 -4.38 2.41
CA ASP A 150 -9.68 -3.05 1.84
C ASP A 150 -9.46 -3.03 0.32
N PHE A 151 -8.54 -3.86 -0.18
CA PHE A 151 -8.17 -3.91 -1.58
C PHE A 151 -8.93 -4.99 -2.37
N ASP A 152 -9.24 -4.66 -3.62
CA ASP A 152 -9.90 -5.55 -4.57
C ASP A 152 -8.89 -6.44 -5.29
N ILE A 153 -7.66 -5.94 -5.49
CA ILE A 153 -6.55 -6.68 -6.07
C ILE A 153 -5.23 -6.36 -5.37
N ILE A 154 -4.40 -7.39 -5.17
CA ILE A 154 -3.06 -7.29 -4.59
C ILE A 154 -2.05 -7.84 -5.60
N LEU A 155 -1.10 -7.01 -6.02
CA LEU A 155 -0.16 -7.31 -7.10
C LEU A 155 1.26 -7.47 -6.56
N ALA A 156 1.72 -8.72 -6.52
CA ALA A 156 3.07 -9.09 -6.10
C ALA A 156 4.07 -8.86 -7.24
N MET A 157 5.20 -8.22 -6.94
CA MET A 157 6.24 -7.95 -7.94
C MET A 157 6.96 -9.21 -8.42
N ASP A 158 7.12 -10.20 -7.56
CA ASP A 158 7.72 -11.50 -7.87
C ASP A 158 7.01 -12.65 -7.13
N ARG A 159 7.40 -13.90 -7.42
CA ARG A 159 6.82 -15.11 -6.82
C ARG A 159 7.09 -15.19 -5.33
N GLN A 160 8.27 -14.79 -4.87
CA GLN A 160 8.59 -14.78 -3.45
C GLN A 160 7.66 -13.82 -2.69
N ASN A 161 7.41 -12.64 -3.23
CA ASN A 161 6.47 -11.68 -2.65
C ASN A 161 5.05 -12.26 -2.64
N ARG A 162 4.63 -12.97 -3.69
CA ARG A 162 3.34 -13.65 -3.70
C ARG A 162 3.24 -14.71 -2.60
N GLU A 163 4.26 -15.54 -2.44
CA GLU A 163 4.33 -16.55 -1.39
C GLU A 163 4.30 -15.93 0.01
N ASP A 164 5.07 -14.86 0.23
CA ASP A 164 5.11 -14.13 1.50
C ASP A 164 3.73 -13.53 1.85
N ILE A 165 3.03 -12.95 0.87
CA ILE A 165 1.69 -12.38 1.05
C ILE A 165 0.69 -13.48 1.42
N LEU A 166 0.71 -14.61 0.71
CA LEU A 166 -0.18 -15.75 1.01
C LEU A 166 0.15 -16.38 2.37
N GLY A 167 1.43 -16.51 2.72
CA GLY A 167 1.86 -16.96 4.04
C GLY A 167 1.47 -15.98 5.16
N ALA A 168 1.44 -14.68 4.89
CA ALA A 168 0.90 -13.69 5.82
C ALA A 168 -0.62 -13.82 6.00
N PHE A 169 -1.36 -13.99 4.89
CA PHE A 169 -2.79 -14.23 4.90
C PHE A 169 -3.15 -15.45 5.76
N GLU A 170 -2.50 -16.60 5.53
CA GLU A 170 -2.75 -17.82 6.30
C GLU A 170 -2.50 -17.60 7.80
N ARG A 171 -1.42 -16.90 8.18
CA ARG A 171 -1.15 -16.60 9.59
C ARG A 171 -2.16 -15.64 10.21
N TRP A 172 -2.74 -14.71 9.45
CA TRP A 172 -3.67 -13.71 9.97
C TRP A 172 -5.11 -14.20 10.00
N ARG A 173 -5.55 -15.00 9.03
CA ARG A 173 -6.92 -15.56 9.03
C ARG A 173 -7.20 -16.50 10.21
N HIS A 174 -6.15 -17.02 10.85
CA HIS A 174 -6.27 -17.77 12.11
C HIS A 174 -6.38 -16.89 13.37
N ARG A 175 -6.11 -15.58 13.26
CA ARG A 175 -6.07 -14.63 14.39
C ARG A 175 -7.18 -13.58 14.32
N GLU A 176 -7.67 -13.25 13.14
CA GLU A 176 -8.77 -12.31 12.94
C GLU A 176 -9.62 -12.69 11.73
N THR A 177 -10.85 -12.15 11.66
CA THR A 177 -11.76 -12.38 10.54
C THR A 177 -11.27 -11.66 9.27
N LEU A 178 -10.87 -12.46 8.29
CA LEU A 178 -10.54 -12.01 6.93
C LEU A 178 -11.49 -12.65 5.90
N PRO A 179 -11.72 -12.02 4.74
CA PRO A 179 -12.55 -12.61 3.70
C PRO A 179 -11.96 -13.93 3.22
N ALA A 180 -12.79 -14.97 3.13
CA ALA A 180 -12.33 -16.33 2.81
C ALA A 180 -11.68 -16.43 1.43
N ASP A 181 -12.08 -15.57 0.50
CA ASP A 181 -11.60 -15.48 -0.87
C ASP A 181 -10.49 -14.44 -1.06
N ALA A 182 -10.00 -13.78 0.00
CA ALA A 182 -9.01 -12.71 -0.14
C ALA A 182 -7.69 -13.18 -0.76
N ALA A 183 -7.32 -14.46 -0.60
CA ALA A 183 -6.17 -15.05 -1.28
C ALA A 183 -6.30 -15.04 -2.82
N ASN A 184 -7.53 -15.11 -3.37
CA ASN A 184 -7.80 -15.10 -4.80
C ASN A 184 -7.51 -13.72 -5.44
N LYS A 185 -7.43 -12.67 -4.63
CA LYS A 185 -7.09 -11.31 -5.05
C LYS A 185 -5.59 -11.14 -5.33
N VAL A 186 -4.75 -12.08 -4.90
CA VAL A 186 -3.29 -11.98 -5.01
C VAL A 186 -2.80 -12.53 -6.36
N ARG A 187 -2.26 -11.65 -7.19
CA ARG A 187 -1.75 -11.97 -8.54
C ARG A 187 -0.31 -11.46 -8.70
N LEU A 188 0.40 -11.97 -9.71
CA LEU A 188 1.72 -11.45 -10.08
C LEU A 188 1.55 -10.21 -10.96
N MET A 189 2.36 -9.17 -10.75
CA MET A 189 2.32 -7.95 -11.57
C MET A 189 2.50 -8.28 -13.06
N CYS A 190 3.48 -9.12 -13.38
CA CYS A 190 3.76 -9.51 -14.75
C CYS A 190 2.70 -10.42 -15.40
N SER A 191 1.67 -10.88 -14.67
CA SER A 191 0.54 -11.54 -15.34
C SER A 191 -0.27 -10.59 -16.22
N TYR A 192 -0.04 -9.27 -16.07
CA TYR A 192 -0.63 -8.24 -16.90
C TYR A 192 0.28 -7.76 -18.03
N CYS A 193 1.55 -8.20 -18.12
CA CYS A 193 2.42 -7.84 -19.25
C CYS A 193 1.83 -8.36 -20.58
N LYS A 194 1.81 -7.51 -21.60
CA LYS A 194 1.37 -7.87 -22.97
C LYS A 194 2.52 -7.78 -23.97
N LYS A 195 3.47 -6.87 -23.76
CA LYS A 195 4.62 -6.61 -24.63
C LYS A 195 5.88 -7.35 -24.17
N HIS A 196 5.93 -7.70 -22.89
CA HIS A 196 7.04 -8.36 -22.23
C HIS A 196 6.69 -9.78 -21.81
N SER A 197 7.66 -10.71 -21.89
CA SER A 197 7.46 -12.14 -21.60
C SER A 197 7.96 -12.55 -20.21
N GLU A 198 8.57 -11.63 -19.47
CA GLU A 198 9.02 -11.83 -18.11
C GLU A 198 7.86 -12.18 -17.18
N THR A 199 8.08 -13.14 -16.29
CA THR A 199 7.05 -13.57 -15.33
C THR A 199 7.10 -12.83 -13.99
N GLU A 200 8.14 -12.03 -13.76
CA GLU A 200 8.42 -11.33 -12.50
C GLU A 200 9.11 -9.99 -12.78
N VAL A 201 8.89 -9.01 -11.90
CA VAL A 201 9.60 -7.72 -11.94
C VAL A 201 10.93 -7.90 -11.19
N PRO A 202 12.08 -7.86 -11.89
CA PRO A 202 13.37 -8.16 -11.30
C PRO A 202 13.75 -7.12 -10.25
N ASP A 203 14.49 -7.55 -9.24
CA ASP A 203 15.05 -6.61 -8.27
C ASP A 203 16.15 -5.76 -8.93
N PRO A 204 16.03 -4.42 -8.97
CA PRO A 204 16.94 -3.58 -9.74
C PRO A 204 18.31 -3.35 -9.06
N TYR A 205 18.49 -3.78 -7.80
CA TYR A 205 19.72 -3.49 -7.05
C TYR A 205 21.00 -4.02 -7.69
N TYR A 206 20.92 -5.11 -8.46
CA TYR A 206 22.08 -5.74 -9.10
C TYR A 206 22.31 -5.28 -10.55
N GLY A 207 21.39 -4.53 -11.14
CA GLY A 207 21.39 -4.17 -12.57
C GLY A 207 21.97 -2.77 -12.91
N GLY A 208 22.51 -2.05 -11.93
CA GLY A 208 22.92 -0.65 -12.12
C GLY A 208 21.77 0.24 -12.61
N GLN A 209 22.07 1.29 -13.36
CA GLN A 209 21.04 2.22 -13.87
C GLN A 209 20.04 1.54 -14.82
N GLN A 210 20.50 0.61 -15.65
CA GLN A 210 19.65 -0.11 -16.61
C GLN A 210 18.63 -1.02 -15.91
N GLY A 211 18.94 -1.53 -14.72
CA GLY A 211 18.00 -2.31 -13.92
C GLY A 211 16.74 -1.53 -13.56
N PHE A 212 16.87 -0.23 -13.24
CA PHE A 212 15.72 0.63 -12.94
C PHE A 212 14.86 0.89 -14.18
N GLU A 213 15.49 1.13 -15.34
CA GLU A 213 14.77 1.32 -16.60
C GLU A 213 14.01 0.06 -16.99
N LYS A 214 14.64 -1.12 -16.88
CA LYS A 214 13.97 -2.40 -17.16
C LYS A 214 12.75 -2.63 -16.27
N VAL A 215 12.84 -2.28 -14.98
CA VAL A 215 11.69 -2.36 -14.07
C VAL A 215 10.56 -1.44 -14.55
N LEU A 216 10.86 -0.20 -14.93
CA LEU A 216 9.85 0.73 -15.43
C LEU A 216 9.21 0.27 -16.74
N ASP A 217 9.98 -0.32 -17.65
CA ASP A 217 9.44 -0.87 -18.91
C ASP A 217 8.41 -1.98 -18.67
N LEU A 218 8.69 -2.88 -17.72
CA LEU A 218 7.75 -3.94 -17.33
C LEU A 218 6.51 -3.35 -16.64
N LEU A 219 6.70 -2.37 -15.76
CA LEU A 219 5.61 -1.76 -15.02
C LEU A 219 4.69 -0.94 -15.93
N GLU A 220 5.21 -0.22 -16.91
CA GLU A 220 4.39 0.53 -17.88
C GLU A 220 3.53 -0.41 -18.73
N ASP A 221 4.10 -1.50 -19.23
CA ASP A 221 3.36 -2.53 -19.97
C ASP A 221 2.25 -3.15 -19.12
N ALA A 222 2.62 -3.64 -17.93
CA ALA A 222 1.68 -4.31 -17.04
C ALA A 222 0.60 -3.38 -16.48
N CYS A 223 0.94 -2.15 -16.11
CA CYS A 223 -0.01 -1.18 -15.56
C CYS A 223 -1.01 -0.70 -16.62
N GLN A 224 -0.58 -0.54 -17.87
CA GLN A 224 -1.46 -0.18 -18.99
C GLN A 224 -2.53 -1.28 -19.20
N SER A 225 -2.08 -2.52 -19.31
CA SER A 225 -2.95 -3.69 -19.46
C SER A 225 -3.88 -3.91 -18.25
N LEU A 226 -3.37 -3.68 -17.04
CA LEU A 226 -4.16 -3.71 -15.81
C LEU A 226 -5.28 -2.66 -15.85
N LEU A 227 -4.97 -1.40 -16.21
CA LEU A 227 -5.97 -0.34 -16.27
C LEU A 227 -7.07 -0.67 -17.29
N GLU A 228 -6.69 -1.15 -18.48
CA GLU A 228 -7.63 -1.61 -19.51
C GLU A 228 -8.56 -2.70 -18.98
N SER A 229 -8.02 -3.68 -18.24
CA SER A 229 -8.82 -4.76 -17.65
C SER A 229 -9.82 -4.24 -16.62
N ILE A 230 -9.42 -3.29 -15.77
CA ILE A 230 -10.29 -2.69 -14.75
C ILE A 230 -11.41 -1.89 -15.41
N ILE A 231 -11.09 -1.08 -16.45
CA ILE A 231 -12.09 -0.31 -17.19
C ILE A 231 -13.13 -1.25 -17.82
N ALA A 232 -12.69 -2.34 -18.43
CA ALA A 232 -13.57 -3.32 -19.06
C ALA A 232 -14.45 -4.06 -18.03
N GLU A 233 -13.87 -4.54 -16.93
CA GLU A 233 -14.59 -5.30 -15.90
C GLU A 233 -15.57 -4.44 -15.09
N LYS A 234 -15.24 -3.16 -14.86
CA LYS A 234 -16.04 -2.25 -14.03
C LYS A 234 -16.89 -1.27 -14.84
N SER A 235 -16.83 -1.34 -16.17
CA SER A 235 -17.53 -0.43 -17.07
C SER A 235 -17.30 1.04 -16.69
N LEU A 236 -16.05 1.42 -16.40
CA LEU A 236 -15.68 2.78 -15.98
C LEU A 236 -15.64 3.78 -17.16
N GLY A 237 -16.48 3.58 -18.17
CA GLY A 237 -16.53 4.35 -19.42
C GLY A 237 -17.78 5.19 -19.58
#